data_AF-A0A1I6QKY1-F1
#
_entry.id   AF-A0A1I6QKY1-F1
#
_cell.length_a   1.000
_cell.length_b   1.000
_cell.length_c   1.000
_cell.angle_alpha   90.00
_cell.angle_beta   90.00
_cell.angle_gamma   90.00
#
_symmetry.space_group_name_H-M   'P 1'
#
loop_
_entity.id
_entity.type
_entity.pdbx_description
1 polymer ?
#
loop_
_entity_poly.entity_id
_entity_poly.type
_entity_poly.pdbx_seq_one_letter_code
_entity_poly.pdbx_strand_id
1 'polypeptide(L)'
;MTTITPFAAGSYITNRNASQLQALKSQLNDLTNQLSSGQVSQTYGGLGSGRSTALSAQATLSALSGYAAGITAAQTRTDLAVTSLTQVATLGTSTGTMLQNGLQSVAANSVSGRSTALANLQTALDTLNESAAGNYLFGGTDTTTQPVVDSSKILNGTTDASGNTLDGLSTLISQRVTAELGAGGNGRLTQTLASPATSVQVTEESNNLTRGQFGFTLAGAPTTTGSAIGATYTAGTATSPGSFSLSMTTQPSAGDTVSFALKMADGTSTTITLTAATSADPKSITNFAIGLTPAQTMANLSATLSNALTGAANSTLAVNATAATASNFFSGAAEGGPSGSGVMPQRILYDGTTPVGYRAATPQDTVLWYQGENTYTQPAPPAVPQPTSAIDTQSVQVSATGSVGTGARANDPAVQNVLAGLATMAFGLPTTNDANTYNTYQTVATKAGSLLSSANQTPSVQDTVTQLTVASTRLSNAGTTNKALQNTVQNTLDGIEQISPEEVITKLLDVQNRLQASYQVTATLSKLSLVNYIS
;
A
#
# COMPACT_ATOMS: atom_id res chain seq x y z
N MET A 1 -62.35 39.96 -68.88
CA MET A 1 -63.04 40.20 -67.60
C MET A 1 -62.09 39.84 -66.49
N THR A 2 -61.46 40.84 -65.88
CA THR A 2 -60.65 40.74 -64.66
C THR A 2 -61.36 41.59 -63.64
N THR A 3 -62.05 40.96 -62.70
CA THR A 3 -62.74 41.61 -61.58
C THR A 3 -61.71 42.02 -60.53
N ILE A 4 -61.34 43.30 -60.53
CA ILE A 4 -60.58 43.92 -59.43
C ILE A 4 -61.60 44.22 -58.32
N THR A 5 -61.48 43.52 -57.19
CA THR A 5 -62.22 43.84 -55.96
C THR A 5 -61.82 45.23 -55.46
N PRO A 6 -62.76 46.09 -55.04
CA PRO A 6 -62.43 47.41 -54.54
C PRO A 6 -61.71 47.26 -53.19
N PHE A 7 -60.46 47.69 -53.11
CA PHE A 7 -59.77 47.88 -51.84
C PHE A 7 -60.48 49.00 -51.08
N ALA A 8 -61.26 48.65 -50.06
CA ALA A 8 -61.88 49.62 -49.16
C ALA A 8 -60.76 50.40 -48.44
N ALA A 9 -60.71 51.72 -48.66
CA ALA A 9 -59.67 52.64 -48.17
C ALA A 9 -59.47 52.67 -46.64
N GLY A 10 -60.34 52.01 -45.86
CA GLY A 10 -60.19 51.85 -44.40
C GLY A 10 -59.56 50.53 -43.94
N SER A 11 -59.47 49.50 -44.79
CA SER A 11 -59.03 48.14 -44.38
C SER A 11 -57.56 48.08 -43.96
N TYR A 12 -56.68 48.82 -44.63
CA TYR A 12 -55.25 48.88 -44.29
C TYR A 12 -54.99 49.54 -42.93
N ILE A 13 -55.68 50.64 -42.63
CA ILE A 13 -55.52 51.38 -41.37
C ILE A 13 -56.11 50.58 -40.19
N THR A 14 -57.27 49.96 -40.38
CA THR A 14 -57.91 49.10 -39.36
C THR A 14 -57.08 47.85 -39.09
N ASN A 15 -56.56 47.18 -40.13
CA ASN A 15 -55.66 46.03 -39.95
C ASN A 15 -54.34 46.42 -39.28
N ARG A 16 -53.79 47.59 -39.60
CA ARG A 16 -52.57 48.12 -38.97
C ARG A 16 -52.81 48.45 -37.49
N ASN A 17 -53.90 49.13 -37.15
CA ASN A 17 -54.25 49.44 -35.76
C ASN A 17 -54.56 48.15 -34.95
N ALA A 18 -55.25 47.19 -35.54
CA ALA A 18 -55.51 45.88 -34.92
C ALA A 18 -54.21 45.09 -34.69
N SER A 19 -53.25 45.15 -35.62
CA SER A 19 -51.94 44.52 -35.46
C SER A 19 -51.09 45.20 -34.36
N GLN A 20 -51.15 46.54 -34.25
CA GLN A 20 -50.46 47.30 -33.21
C GLN A 20 -51.06 47.06 -31.82
N LEU A 21 -52.38 46.97 -31.71
CA LEU A 21 -53.06 46.67 -30.44
C LEU A 21 -52.75 45.24 -29.98
N GLN A 22 -52.72 44.28 -30.90
CA GLN A 22 -52.29 42.90 -30.61
C GLN A 22 -50.84 42.85 -30.16
N ALA A 23 -49.94 43.61 -30.80
CA ALA A 23 -48.55 43.72 -30.39
C ALA A 23 -48.39 44.33 -28.98
N LEU A 24 -49.12 45.41 -28.67
CA LEU A 24 -49.13 46.02 -27.34
C LEU A 24 -49.70 45.09 -26.25
N LYS A 25 -50.74 44.32 -26.57
CA LYS A 25 -51.29 43.29 -25.67
C LYS A 25 -50.28 42.15 -25.42
N SER A 26 -49.56 41.72 -26.46
CA SER A 26 -48.47 40.74 -26.31
C SER A 26 -47.37 41.29 -25.40
N GLN A 27 -46.93 42.53 -25.63
CA GLN A 27 -45.91 43.19 -24.80
C GLN A 27 -46.35 43.36 -23.35
N LEU A 28 -47.62 43.69 -23.11
CA LEU A 28 -48.19 43.78 -21.76
C LEU A 28 -48.16 42.41 -21.07
N ASN A 29 -48.56 41.35 -21.77
CA ASN A 29 -48.51 39.99 -21.23
C ASN A 29 -47.07 39.55 -20.94
N ASP A 30 -46.13 39.84 -21.83
CA ASP A 30 -44.71 39.52 -21.66
C ASP A 30 -44.11 40.24 -20.46
N LEU A 31 -44.35 41.56 -20.31
CA LEU A 31 -43.89 42.33 -19.15
C LEU A 31 -44.56 41.86 -17.84
N THR A 32 -45.83 41.45 -17.90
CA THR A 32 -46.53 40.89 -16.73
C THR A 32 -45.95 39.53 -16.34
N ASN A 33 -45.63 38.68 -17.32
CA ASN A 33 -44.98 37.39 -17.09
C ASN A 33 -43.54 37.57 -16.56
N GLN A 34 -42.79 38.54 -17.08
CA GLN A 34 -41.46 38.90 -16.59
C GLN A 34 -41.53 39.42 -15.15
N LEU A 35 -42.50 40.29 -14.83
CA LEU A 35 -42.72 40.79 -13.47
C LEU A 35 -43.11 39.67 -12.51
N SER A 36 -43.95 38.72 -12.95
CA SER A 36 -44.38 37.58 -12.12
C SER A 36 -43.28 36.53 -11.94
N SER A 37 -42.42 36.33 -12.92
CA SER A 37 -41.36 35.30 -12.87
C SER A 37 -40.02 35.81 -12.37
N GLY A 38 -39.81 37.13 -12.36
CA GLY A 38 -38.52 37.74 -12.06
C GLY A 38 -37.45 37.49 -13.12
N GLN A 39 -37.80 36.84 -14.25
CA GLN A 39 -36.86 36.48 -15.31
C GLN A 39 -37.10 37.27 -16.59
N VAL A 40 -36.03 37.52 -17.35
CA VAL A 40 -36.05 38.20 -18.65
C VAL A 40 -36.83 37.38 -19.69
N SER A 41 -36.72 36.04 -19.66
CA SER A 41 -37.55 35.17 -20.48
C SER A 41 -37.65 33.77 -19.89
N GLN A 42 -38.81 33.14 -20.08
CA GLN A 42 -39.06 31.72 -19.76
C GLN A 42 -38.41 30.75 -20.76
N THR A 43 -37.84 31.26 -21.85
CA THR A 43 -37.16 30.45 -22.87
C THR A 43 -35.82 31.09 -23.22
N TYR A 44 -34.81 30.27 -23.51
CA TYR A 44 -33.53 30.76 -24.05
C TYR A 44 -33.72 31.64 -25.30
N GLY A 45 -34.79 31.37 -26.05
CA GLY A 45 -35.33 32.18 -27.14
C GLY A 45 -35.42 33.68 -26.83
N GLY A 46 -35.92 34.05 -25.66
CA GLY A 46 -36.18 35.45 -25.30
C GLY A 46 -35.06 36.16 -24.57
N LEU A 47 -33.90 35.53 -24.33
CA LEU A 47 -32.73 36.16 -23.69
C LEU A 47 -31.94 37.11 -24.63
N GLY A 48 -32.34 37.22 -25.90
CA GLY A 48 -31.72 38.13 -26.87
C GLY A 48 -30.21 37.87 -27.05
N SER A 49 -29.41 38.93 -26.92
CA SER A 49 -27.94 38.88 -27.05
C SER A 49 -27.25 38.11 -25.93
N GLY A 50 -27.90 37.90 -24.77
CA GLY A 50 -27.35 37.17 -23.63
C GLY A 50 -27.42 35.64 -23.76
N ARG A 51 -28.15 35.11 -24.76
CA ARG A 51 -28.43 33.67 -24.90
C ARG A 51 -27.17 32.81 -24.95
N SER A 52 -26.18 33.18 -25.78
CA SER A 52 -24.95 32.40 -25.95
C SER A 52 -24.12 32.37 -24.67
N THR A 53 -24.04 33.50 -23.97
CA THR A 53 -23.37 33.62 -22.67
C THR A 53 -24.07 32.80 -21.60
N ALA A 54 -25.41 32.85 -21.51
CA ALA A 54 -26.19 32.06 -20.57
C ALA A 54 -26.01 30.55 -20.79
N LEU A 55 -26.05 30.09 -22.04
CA LEU A 55 -25.83 28.67 -22.37
C LEU A 55 -24.40 28.22 -22.01
N SER A 56 -23.41 29.05 -22.32
CA SER A 56 -22.01 28.77 -21.96
C SER A 56 -21.79 28.77 -20.44
N ALA A 57 -22.44 29.67 -19.71
CA ALA A 57 -22.41 29.74 -18.26
C ALA A 57 -23.03 28.48 -17.64
N GLN A 58 -24.19 28.03 -18.15
CA GLN A 58 -24.84 26.80 -17.69
C GLN A 58 -23.97 25.57 -17.94
N ALA A 59 -23.34 25.46 -19.12
CA ALA A 59 -22.41 24.38 -19.41
C ALA A 59 -21.20 24.40 -18.47
N THR A 60 -20.68 25.59 -18.16
CA THR A 60 -19.58 25.78 -17.21
C THR A 60 -19.99 25.39 -15.79
N LEU A 61 -21.19 25.79 -15.32
CA LEU A 61 -21.73 25.38 -14.02
C LEU A 61 -21.90 23.87 -13.92
N SER A 62 -22.41 23.22 -14.98
CA SER A 62 -22.53 21.76 -15.03
C SER A 62 -21.16 21.08 -14.93
N ALA A 63 -20.16 21.57 -15.64
CA ALA A 63 -18.79 21.04 -15.56
C ALA A 63 -18.19 21.24 -14.16
N LEU A 64 -18.32 22.43 -13.58
CA LEU A 64 -17.85 22.73 -12.23
C LEU A 64 -18.55 21.89 -11.16
N SER A 65 -19.84 21.61 -11.33
CA SER A 65 -20.59 20.71 -10.44
C SER A 65 -20.04 19.28 -10.52
N GLY A 66 -19.73 18.80 -11.73
CA GLY A 66 -19.06 17.52 -11.94
C GLY A 66 -17.69 17.45 -11.26
N TYR A 67 -16.85 18.48 -11.42
CA TYR A 67 -15.56 18.54 -10.73
C TYR A 67 -15.72 18.58 -9.21
N ALA A 68 -16.68 19.35 -8.67
CA ALA A 68 -16.94 19.43 -7.24
C ALA A 68 -17.40 18.08 -6.64
N ALA A 69 -18.23 17.33 -7.36
CA ALA A 69 -18.63 15.97 -6.97
C ALA A 69 -17.43 15.02 -6.95
N GLY A 70 -16.59 15.06 -8.01
CA GLY A 70 -15.36 14.28 -8.09
C GLY A 70 -14.37 14.60 -6.97
N ILE A 71 -14.15 15.89 -6.69
CA ILE A 71 -13.28 16.37 -5.60
C ILE A 71 -13.78 15.84 -4.25
N THR A 72 -15.07 15.98 -3.94
CA THR A 72 -15.64 15.50 -2.67
C THR A 72 -15.43 13.99 -2.47
N ALA A 73 -15.69 13.20 -3.52
CA ALA A 73 -15.48 11.75 -3.49
C ALA A 73 -13.98 11.41 -3.29
N ALA A 74 -13.10 12.10 -4.01
CA ALA A 74 -11.66 11.92 -3.92
C ALA A 74 -11.11 12.28 -2.54
N GLN A 75 -11.61 13.35 -1.91
CA GLN A 75 -11.23 13.75 -0.56
C GLN A 75 -11.59 12.66 0.45
N THR A 76 -12.83 12.19 0.42
CA THR A 76 -13.31 11.11 1.32
C THR A 76 -12.42 9.86 1.19
N ARG A 77 -12.11 9.47 -0.06
CA ARG A 77 -11.25 8.32 -0.36
C ARG A 77 -9.82 8.52 0.13
N THR A 78 -9.24 9.69 -0.14
CA THR A 78 -7.86 10.04 0.23
C THR A 78 -7.70 10.11 1.75
N ASP A 79 -8.66 10.71 2.45
CA ASP A 79 -8.64 10.82 3.91
C ASP A 79 -8.75 9.45 4.56
N LEU A 80 -9.61 8.56 4.04
CA LEU A 80 -9.71 7.18 4.53
C LEU A 80 -8.43 6.38 4.27
N ALA A 81 -7.79 6.57 3.11
CA ALA A 81 -6.50 5.96 2.81
C ALA A 81 -5.39 6.46 3.75
N VAL A 82 -5.38 7.77 4.05
CA VAL A 82 -4.48 8.37 5.05
C VAL A 82 -4.69 7.75 6.43
N THR A 83 -5.94 7.63 6.89
CA THR A 83 -6.25 6.99 8.18
C THR A 83 -5.77 5.55 8.23
N SER A 84 -6.05 4.78 7.18
CA SER A 84 -5.69 3.36 7.09
C SER A 84 -4.17 3.15 7.08
N LEU A 85 -3.41 3.92 6.28
CA LEU A 85 -1.95 3.82 6.26
C LEU A 85 -1.32 4.35 7.56
N THR A 86 -1.91 5.36 8.20
CA THR A 86 -1.48 5.82 9.53
C THR A 86 -1.64 4.71 10.57
N GLN A 87 -2.72 3.93 10.50
CA GLN A 87 -2.92 2.77 11.35
C GLN A 87 -1.83 1.71 11.11
N VAL A 88 -1.51 1.38 9.85
CA VAL A 88 -0.42 0.45 9.51
C VAL A 88 0.94 0.95 10.05
N ALA A 89 1.26 2.23 9.87
CA ALA A 89 2.47 2.83 10.42
C ALA A 89 2.50 2.77 11.96
N THR A 90 1.36 2.99 12.62
CA THR A 90 1.24 2.90 14.09
C THR A 90 1.45 1.47 14.58
N LEU A 91 0.90 0.46 13.89
CA LEU A 91 1.15 -0.95 14.21
C LEU A 91 2.64 -1.29 14.08
N GLY A 92 3.30 -0.80 13.03
CA GLY A 92 4.73 -1.03 12.83
C GLY A 92 5.61 -0.39 13.91
N THR A 93 5.40 0.91 14.18
CA THR A 93 6.18 1.67 15.18
C THR A 93 5.96 1.19 16.62
N SER A 94 4.71 0.88 17.00
CA SER A 94 4.39 0.34 18.33
C SER A 94 4.98 -1.05 18.54
N THR A 95 4.94 -1.92 17.52
CA THR A 95 5.57 -3.24 17.57
C THR A 95 7.09 -3.14 17.66
N GLY A 96 7.72 -2.23 16.89
CA GLY A 96 9.15 -1.96 17.00
C GLY A 96 9.55 -1.49 18.41
N THR A 97 8.76 -0.59 19.01
CA THR A 97 8.98 -0.12 20.38
C THR A 97 8.83 -1.25 21.41
N MET A 98 7.82 -2.12 21.23
CA MET A 98 7.61 -3.30 22.06
C MET A 98 8.82 -4.25 22.01
N LEU A 99 9.35 -4.52 20.82
CA LEU A 99 10.53 -5.37 20.65
C LEU A 99 11.72 -4.84 21.45
N GLN A 100 12.03 -3.55 21.30
CA GLN A 100 13.16 -2.91 21.99
C GLN A 100 12.98 -2.95 23.52
N ASN A 101 11.77 -2.64 24.01
CA ASN A 101 11.49 -2.65 25.44
C ASN A 101 11.52 -4.07 26.02
N GLY A 102 11.10 -5.08 25.25
CA GLY A 102 11.07 -6.47 25.69
C GLY A 102 12.45 -7.11 25.87
N LEU A 103 13.53 -6.50 25.37
CA LEU A 103 14.92 -6.91 25.67
C LEU A 103 15.23 -6.87 27.17
N GLN A 104 14.52 -6.05 27.95
CA GLN A 104 14.66 -6.01 29.41
C GLN A 104 14.18 -7.30 30.10
N SER A 105 13.29 -8.06 29.46
CA SER A 105 12.82 -9.35 29.95
C SER A 105 12.37 -10.25 28.80
N VAL A 106 13.34 -10.83 28.08
CA VAL A 106 13.08 -11.65 26.88
C VAL A 106 12.16 -12.83 27.16
N ALA A 107 12.30 -13.47 28.33
CA ALA A 107 11.53 -14.65 28.70
C ALA A 107 10.02 -14.36 28.87
N ALA A 108 9.67 -13.16 29.36
CA ALA A 108 8.28 -12.75 29.53
C ALA A 108 7.65 -12.23 28.22
N ASN A 109 8.47 -11.65 27.34
CA ASN A 109 8.01 -10.96 26.14
C ASN A 109 8.02 -11.83 24.87
N SER A 110 8.67 -13.00 24.88
CA SER A 110 8.76 -13.85 23.69
C SER A 110 7.39 -14.39 23.24
N VAL A 111 6.68 -15.09 24.13
CA VAL A 111 5.40 -15.73 23.78
C VAL A 111 4.28 -14.71 23.57
N SER A 112 4.19 -13.71 24.45
CA SER A 112 3.20 -12.63 24.36
C SER A 112 3.44 -11.75 23.13
N GLY A 113 4.70 -11.35 22.89
CA GLY A 113 5.10 -10.60 21.70
C GLY A 113 4.75 -11.31 20.40
N ARG A 114 4.94 -12.63 20.35
CA ARG A 114 4.55 -13.46 19.19
C ARG A 114 3.05 -13.33 18.88
N SER A 115 2.20 -13.48 19.90
CA SER A 115 0.74 -13.37 19.75
C SER A 115 0.31 -11.96 19.32
N THR A 116 0.91 -10.93 19.91
CA THR A 116 0.63 -9.54 19.55
C THR A 116 1.04 -9.23 18.12
N ALA A 117 2.23 -9.68 17.70
CA ALA A 117 2.70 -9.47 16.33
C ALA A 117 1.79 -10.14 15.29
N LEU A 118 1.28 -11.34 15.60
CA LEU A 118 0.33 -12.03 14.72
C LEU A 118 -0.99 -11.25 14.61
N ALA A 119 -1.53 -10.76 15.72
CA ALA A 119 -2.75 -9.95 15.72
C ALA A 119 -2.55 -8.62 14.96
N ASN A 120 -1.40 -7.97 15.13
CA ASN A 120 -1.04 -6.75 14.42
C ASN A 120 -0.88 -7.00 12.92
N LEU A 121 -0.30 -8.12 12.52
CA LEU A 121 -0.20 -8.53 11.11
C LEU A 121 -1.58 -8.72 10.48
N GLN A 122 -2.49 -9.43 11.16
CA GLN A 122 -3.86 -9.63 10.69
C GLN A 122 -4.59 -8.29 10.54
N THR A 123 -4.50 -7.43 11.57
CA THR A 123 -5.11 -6.09 11.55
C THR A 123 -4.58 -5.25 10.40
N ALA A 124 -3.26 -5.29 10.14
CA ALA A 124 -2.66 -4.56 9.02
C ALA A 124 -3.16 -5.07 7.67
N LEU A 125 -3.25 -6.40 7.48
CA LEU A 125 -3.79 -7.00 6.25
C LEU A 125 -5.27 -6.64 6.03
N ASP A 126 -6.07 -6.66 7.09
CA ASP A 126 -7.50 -6.31 7.02
C ASP A 126 -7.68 -4.82 6.71
N THR A 127 -6.85 -3.95 7.30
CA THR A 127 -6.84 -2.49 7.03
C THR A 127 -6.54 -2.19 5.55
N LEU A 128 -5.75 -3.02 4.88
CA LEU A 128 -5.42 -2.86 3.46
C LEU A 128 -6.55 -3.30 2.53
N ASN A 129 -7.64 -3.85 3.07
CA ASN A 129 -8.89 -4.14 2.36
C ASN A 129 -9.99 -3.11 2.62
N GLU A 130 -9.67 -1.97 3.22
CA GLU A 130 -10.64 -0.89 3.41
C GLU A 130 -11.21 -0.39 2.06
N SER A 131 -12.48 0.01 2.10
CA SER A 131 -13.24 0.44 0.92
C SER A 131 -14.04 1.72 1.17
N ALA A 132 -14.20 2.53 0.13
CA ALA A 132 -15.05 3.71 0.13
C ALA A 132 -16.10 3.58 -0.98
N ALA A 133 -17.39 3.69 -0.61
CA ALA A 133 -18.52 3.57 -1.55
C ALA A 133 -18.48 2.28 -2.41
N GLY A 134 -18.08 1.15 -1.80
CA GLY A 134 -18.01 -0.16 -2.47
C GLY A 134 -16.75 -0.39 -3.31
N ASN A 135 -15.82 0.57 -3.35
CA ASN A 135 -14.57 0.48 -4.10
C ASN A 135 -13.37 0.43 -3.15
N TYR A 136 -12.50 -0.56 -3.32
CA TYR A 136 -11.32 -0.75 -2.49
C TYR A 136 -10.28 0.35 -2.69
N LEU A 137 -9.58 0.72 -1.61
CA LEU A 137 -8.64 1.84 -1.59
C LEU A 137 -7.27 1.50 -2.16
N PHE A 138 -6.79 0.28 -1.91
CA PHE A 138 -5.38 -0.12 -2.06
C PHE A 138 -5.11 -1.07 -3.24
N GLY A 139 -6.05 -1.19 -4.18
CA GLY A 139 -5.91 -2.03 -5.38
C GLY A 139 -5.28 -1.32 -6.58
N GLY A 140 -4.81 -0.07 -6.43
CA GLY A 140 -4.29 0.71 -7.55
C GLY A 140 -5.41 1.11 -8.51
N THR A 141 -5.26 0.82 -9.81
CA THR A 141 -6.32 1.06 -10.81
C THR A 141 -7.50 0.07 -10.68
N ASP A 142 -7.27 -1.13 -10.14
CA ASP A 142 -8.35 -2.07 -9.84
C ASP A 142 -8.97 -1.71 -8.49
N THR A 143 -10.20 -1.20 -8.55
CA THR A 143 -10.93 -0.76 -7.36
C THR A 143 -12.08 -1.71 -6.99
N THR A 144 -12.30 -2.74 -7.79
CA THR A 144 -13.45 -3.65 -7.66
C THR A 144 -13.07 -5.00 -7.09
N THR A 145 -11.80 -5.40 -7.24
CA THR A 145 -11.27 -6.63 -6.63
C THR A 145 -10.70 -6.33 -5.25
N GLN A 146 -10.94 -7.24 -4.30
CA GLN A 146 -10.33 -7.18 -2.96
C GLN A 146 -8.79 -7.17 -3.10
N PRO A 147 -8.08 -6.10 -2.69
CA PRO A 147 -6.65 -5.95 -2.97
C PRO A 147 -5.77 -6.96 -2.24
N VAL A 148 -6.17 -7.38 -1.04
CA VAL A 148 -5.42 -8.28 -0.19
C VAL A 148 -6.25 -9.53 0.10
N VAL A 149 -5.69 -10.70 -0.13
CA VAL A 149 -6.34 -11.97 0.20
C VAL A 149 -6.60 -12.05 1.71
N ASP A 150 -7.66 -12.76 2.14
CA ASP A 150 -7.97 -12.93 3.57
C ASP A 150 -6.74 -13.37 4.39
N SER A 151 -6.57 -12.75 5.56
CA SER A 151 -5.40 -12.97 6.42
C SER A 151 -5.19 -14.45 6.79
N SER A 152 -6.27 -15.21 6.99
CA SER A 152 -6.19 -16.66 7.28
C SER A 152 -5.62 -17.46 6.11
N LYS A 153 -5.97 -17.12 4.86
CA LYS A 153 -5.44 -17.76 3.65
C LYS A 153 -3.99 -17.35 3.41
N ILE A 154 -3.65 -16.07 3.63
CA ILE A 154 -2.27 -15.59 3.57
C ILE A 154 -1.37 -16.37 4.53
N LEU A 155 -1.80 -16.54 5.78
CA LEU A 155 -0.98 -17.16 6.82
C LEU A 155 -0.88 -18.68 6.66
N ASN A 156 -2.02 -19.35 6.44
CA ASN A 156 -2.11 -20.81 6.52
C ASN A 156 -2.18 -21.51 5.16
N GLY A 157 -2.36 -20.75 4.08
CA GLY A 157 -2.67 -21.29 2.77
C GLY A 157 -4.15 -21.51 2.55
N THR A 158 -4.51 -21.97 1.36
CA THR A 158 -5.88 -22.26 0.97
C THR A 158 -5.93 -23.31 -0.13
N THR A 159 -7.11 -23.66 -0.61
CA THR A 159 -7.30 -24.47 -1.81
C THR A 159 -8.03 -23.64 -2.84
N ASP A 160 -7.49 -23.56 -4.04
CA ASP A 160 -8.11 -22.79 -5.12
C ASP A 160 -9.38 -23.49 -5.67
N ALA A 161 -10.10 -22.80 -6.55
CA ALA A 161 -11.32 -23.35 -7.16
C ALA A 161 -11.08 -24.59 -8.03
N SER A 162 -9.83 -24.84 -8.44
CA SER A 162 -9.42 -26.01 -9.23
C SER A 162 -8.98 -27.19 -8.37
N GLY A 163 -8.97 -27.04 -7.04
CA GLY A 163 -8.54 -28.06 -6.09
C GLY A 163 -7.02 -28.06 -5.81
N ASN A 164 -6.26 -27.09 -6.31
CA ASN A 164 -4.83 -26.99 -6.01
C ASN A 164 -4.62 -26.42 -4.60
N THR A 165 -3.71 -27.02 -3.84
CA THR A 165 -3.30 -26.48 -2.55
C THR A 165 -2.32 -25.32 -2.76
N LEU A 166 -2.71 -24.15 -2.25
CA LEU A 166 -1.88 -22.95 -2.24
C LEU A 166 -1.26 -22.80 -0.85
N ASP A 167 0.06 -22.91 -0.76
CA ASP A 167 0.76 -22.73 0.51
C ASP A 167 0.79 -21.25 0.91
N GLY A 168 0.55 -21.00 2.20
CA GLY A 168 0.66 -19.68 2.81
C GLY A 168 2.03 -19.44 3.45
N LEU A 169 2.15 -18.28 4.06
CA LEU A 169 3.39 -17.79 4.68
C LEU A 169 3.99 -18.77 5.70
N SER A 170 3.16 -19.39 6.56
CA SER A 170 3.62 -20.33 7.60
C SER A 170 4.33 -21.54 6.98
N THR A 171 3.77 -22.12 5.93
CA THR A 171 4.35 -23.26 5.23
C THR A 171 5.66 -22.88 4.55
N LEU A 172 5.72 -21.72 3.89
CA LEU A 172 6.94 -21.24 3.23
C LEU A 172 8.06 -20.98 4.25
N ILE A 173 7.76 -20.36 5.39
CA ILE A 173 8.72 -20.16 6.49
C ILE A 173 9.21 -21.51 7.00
N SER A 174 8.31 -22.47 7.25
CA SER A 174 8.68 -23.80 7.74
C SER A 174 9.58 -24.55 6.77
N GLN A 175 9.26 -24.51 5.46
CA GLN A 175 10.08 -25.09 4.39
C GLN A 175 11.48 -24.47 4.37
N ARG A 176 11.57 -23.13 4.41
CA ARG A 176 12.85 -22.43 4.40
C ARG A 176 13.66 -22.70 5.66
N VAL A 177 13.08 -22.57 6.84
CA VAL A 177 13.78 -22.83 8.12
C VAL A 177 14.28 -24.27 8.18
N THR A 178 13.46 -25.26 7.81
CA THR A 178 13.88 -26.66 7.78
C THR A 178 15.02 -26.89 6.78
N ALA A 179 14.96 -26.23 5.61
CA ALA A 179 16.03 -26.28 4.63
C ALA A 179 17.34 -25.67 5.18
N GLU A 180 17.28 -24.60 5.99
CA GLU A 180 18.47 -23.98 6.58
C GLU A 180 19.05 -24.81 7.73
N LEU A 181 18.21 -25.36 8.60
CA LEU A 181 18.62 -26.13 9.77
C LEU A 181 19.27 -27.48 9.39
N GLY A 182 18.74 -28.13 8.34
CA GLY A 182 19.13 -29.50 7.97
C GLY A 182 18.70 -30.55 8.99
N ALA A 183 19.01 -31.83 8.71
CA ALA A 183 18.55 -32.96 9.53
C ALA A 183 19.06 -32.92 10.98
N GLY A 184 20.24 -32.35 11.22
CA GLY A 184 20.86 -32.24 12.54
C GLY A 184 20.41 -31.03 13.36
N GLY A 185 19.61 -30.11 12.80
CA GLY A 185 19.17 -28.91 13.51
C GLY A 185 20.28 -27.90 13.82
N ASN A 186 21.48 -28.09 13.27
CA ASN A 186 22.71 -27.37 13.59
C ASN A 186 23.25 -26.55 12.40
N GLY A 187 22.38 -26.23 11.44
CA GLY A 187 22.72 -25.43 10.27
C GLY A 187 23.57 -26.20 9.25
N ARG A 188 23.27 -27.49 9.05
CA ARG A 188 23.95 -28.40 8.09
C ARG A 188 25.45 -28.61 8.34
N LEU A 189 25.90 -28.44 9.57
CA LEU A 189 27.27 -28.78 9.96
C LEU A 189 27.34 -30.23 10.45
N THR A 190 28.46 -30.91 10.22
CA THR A 190 28.71 -32.24 10.79
C THR A 190 29.78 -32.15 11.85
N GLN A 191 29.43 -32.56 13.08
CA GLN A 191 30.38 -32.65 14.20
C GLN A 191 30.79 -34.09 14.42
N THR A 192 32.10 -34.35 14.48
CA THR A 192 32.67 -35.68 14.73
C THR A 192 33.63 -35.62 15.90
N LEU A 193 33.34 -36.36 16.98
CA LEU A 193 34.22 -36.53 18.13
C LEU A 193 35.12 -37.75 17.90
N ALA A 194 36.43 -37.59 18.07
CA ALA A 194 37.39 -38.69 17.98
C ALA A 194 37.17 -39.73 19.10
N SER A 195 37.59 -40.97 18.86
CA SER A 195 37.62 -42.03 19.88
C SER A 195 39.06 -42.56 20.02
N PRO A 196 39.75 -42.32 21.15
CA PRO A 196 39.30 -41.59 22.34
C PRO A 196 39.06 -40.09 22.08
N ALA A 197 38.31 -39.42 22.97
CA ALA A 197 37.90 -38.01 22.85
C ALA A 197 39.08 -37.03 22.96
N THR A 198 40.00 -37.03 22.00
CA THR A 198 41.19 -36.16 21.95
C THR A 198 41.00 -34.96 21.04
N SER A 199 40.04 -35.03 20.12
CA SER A 199 39.71 -33.95 19.19
C SER A 199 38.26 -33.99 18.76
N VAL A 200 37.72 -32.83 18.40
CA VAL A 200 36.41 -32.67 17.76
C VAL A 200 36.58 -31.91 16.45
N GLN A 201 36.00 -32.44 15.38
CA GLN A 201 36.00 -31.82 14.05
C GLN A 201 34.60 -31.32 13.71
N VAL A 202 34.52 -30.12 13.15
CA VAL A 202 33.30 -29.58 12.52
C VAL A 202 33.56 -29.42 11.04
N THR A 203 32.70 -30.00 10.21
CA THR A 203 32.79 -30.01 8.75
C THR A 203 31.54 -29.40 8.15
N GLU A 204 31.71 -28.60 7.11
CA GLU A 204 30.60 -28.09 6.30
C GLU A 204 29.83 -29.21 5.61
N GLU A 205 28.65 -28.89 5.08
CA GLU A 205 27.86 -29.82 4.28
C GLU A 205 28.66 -30.39 3.10
N SER A 206 28.57 -31.71 2.88
CA SER A 206 29.27 -32.39 1.79
C SER A 206 28.67 -32.09 0.41
N ASN A 207 27.35 -31.91 0.32
CA ASN A 207 26.64 -31.59 -0.92
C ASN A 207 27.00 -30.19 -1.44
N ASN A 208 27.67 -30.14 -2.60
CA ASN A 208 28.14 -28.89 -3.20
C ASN A 208 27.02 -28.02 -3.80
N LEU A 209 25.84 -28.59 -4.10
CA LEU A 209 24.72 -27.83 -4.65
C LEU A 209 24.04 -27.00 -3.56
N THR A 210 24.01 -27.48 -2.32
CA THR A 210 23.32 -26.82 -1.21
C THR A 210 24.27 -26.08 -0.27
N ARG A 211 25.54 -26.51 -0.19
CA ARG A 211 26.58 -25.83 0.60
C ARG A 211 26.70 -24.36 0.20
N GLY A 212 26.55 -23.47 1.17
CA GLY A 212 26.60 -22.03 0.96
C GLY A 212 25.29 -21.40 0.44
N GLN A 213 24.32 -22.22 0.00
CA GLN A 213 22.95 -21.76 -0.26
C GLN A 213 22.04 -21.92 0.97
N PHE A 214 22.28 -22.96 1.77
CA PHE A 214 21.59 -23.24 3.01
C PHE A 214 22.60 -23.53 4.13
N GLY A 215 22.19 -23.26 5.37
CA GLY A 215 22.99 -23.56 6.56
C GLY A 215 24.17 -22.62 6.74
N PHE A 216 25.14 -23.08 7.51
CA PHE A 216 26.37 -22.35 7.78
C PHE A 216 27.53 -22.83 6.91
N THR A 217 28.41 -21.89 6.58
CA THR A 217 29.78 -22.13 6.13
C THR A 217 30.75 -21.60 7.18
N LEU A 218 31.99 -22.08 7.18
CA LEU A 218 33.01 -21.68 8.14
C LEU A 218 33.74 -20.44 7.60
N ALA A 219 33.81 -19.37 8.40
CA ALA A 219 34.39 -18.10 7.97
C ALA A 219 35.93 -18.05 8.07
N GLY A 220 36.56 -19.00 8.76
CA GLY A 220 38.00 -19.01 8.97
C GLY A 220 38.45 -19.92 10.11
N ALA A 221 39.73 -19.83 10.46
CA ALA A 221 40.32 -20.63 11.54
C ALA A 221 39.77 -20.21 12.92
N PRO A 222 39.46 -21.16 13.81
CA PRO A 222 39.14 -20.85 15.19
C PRO A 222 40.30 -20.13 15.88
N THR A 223 39.97 -19.14 16.70
CA THR A 223 40.92 -18.45 17.58
C THR A 223 40.82 -19.01 18.98
N THR A 224 41.95 -19.42 19.56
CA THR A 224 42.00 -19.94 20.94
C THR A 224 42.81 -19.01 21.85
N THR A 225 42.46 -18.98 23.14
CA THR A 225 43.31 -18.41 24.18
C THR A 225 43.93 -19.53 25.00
N GLY A 226 45.17 -19.33 25.46
CA GLY A 226 45.98 -20.39 26.07
C GLY A 226 46.61 -21.34 25.04
N SER A 227 47.33 -22.35 25.54
CA SER A 227 48.05 -23.35 24.71
C SER A 227 47.46 -24.76 24.78
N ALA A 228 46.43 -24.97 25.60
CA ALA A 228 45.83 -26.29 25.81
C ALA A 228 44.91 -26.75 24.67
N ILE A 229 44.30 -25.80 23.95
CA ILE A 229 43.40 -26.04 22.82
C ILE A 229 44.15 -25.72 21.52
N GLY A 230 44.51 -26.77 20.78
CA GLY A 230 45.00 -26.65 19.42
C GLY A 230 43.84 -26.52 18.45
N ALA A 231 43.95 -25.63 17.46
CA ALA A 231 42.98 -25.47 16.40
C ALA A 231 43.66 -25.62 15.03
N THR A 232 43.03 -26.37 14.14
CA THR A 232 43.42 -26.48 12.72
C THR A 232 42.22 -26.13 11.86
N TYR A 233 42.47 -25.59 10.67
CA TYR A 233 41.43 -25.18 9.75
C TYR A 233 41.83 -25.50 8.31
N THR A 234 40.89 -26.07 7.58
CA THR A 234 40.98 -26.30 6.14
C THR A 234 39.85 -25.53 5.49
N ALA A 235 40.19 -24.56 4.66
CA ALA A 235 39.21 -23.75 3.95
C ALA A 235 38.39 -24.61 2.98
N GLY A 236 37.08 -24.36 2.94
CA GLY A 236 36.19 -24.96 1.95
C GLY A 236 36.47 -24.41 0.55
N THR A 237 36.14 -25.22 -0.46
CA THR A 237 36.13 -24.83 -1.87
C THR A 237 34.74 -25.11 -2.46
N ALA A 238 34.52 -24.72 -3.72
CA ALA A 238 33.26 -25.04 -4.41
C ALA A 238 32.94 -26.55 -4.38
N THR A 239 33.97 -27.40 -4.46
CA THR A 239 33.80 -28.87 -4.57
C THR A 239 34.09 -29.62 -3.28
N SER A 240 34.90 -29.08 -2.36
CA SER A 240 35.26 -29.72 -1.09
C SER A 240 34.78 -28.93 0.13
N PRO A 241 34.19 -29.59 1.16
CA PRO A 241 33.72 -28.90 2.36
C PRO A 241 34.89 -28.37 3.20
N GLY A 242 34.71 -27.18 3.77
CA GLY A 242 35.62 -26.66 4.80
C GLY A 242 35.48 -27.43 6.11
N SER A 243 36.53 -27.43 6.92
CA SER A 243 36.47 -27.98 8.27
C SER A 243 37.44 -27.30 9.23
N PHE A 244 37.12 -27.34 10.51
CA PHE A 244 38.09 -27.09 11.57
C PHE A 244 38.12 -28.26 12.55
N SER A 245 39.28 -28.48 13.18
CA SER A 245 39.42 -29.45 14.26
C SER A 245 40.02 -28.77 15.48
N LEU A 246 39.42 -29.05 16.64
CA LEU A 246 39.93 -28.67 17.94
C LEU A 246 40.54 -29.91 18.60
N SER A 247 41.77 -29.80 19.09
CA SER A 247 42.49 -30.89 19.76
C SER A 247 42.94 -30.45 21.15
N MET A 248 42.98 -31.39 22.08
CA MET A 248 43.39 -31.09 23.46
C MET A 248 44.41 -32.12 23.95
N THR A 249 45.60 -31.61 24.27
CA THR A 249 46.73 -32.42 24.76
C THR A 249 47.03 -32.18 26.23
N THR A 250 46.62 -31.03 26.78
CA THR A 250 46.73 -30.66 28.19
C THR A 250 45.41 -30.05 28.67
N GLN A 251 45.23 -29.89 29.98
CA GLN A 251 44.03 -29.24 30.50
C GLN A 251 44.08 -27.72 30.29
N PRO A 252 42.98 -27.08 29.85
CA PRO A 252 42.89 -25.63 29.78
C PRO A 252 42.76 -25.00 31.17
N SER A 253 43.11 -23.72 31.26
CA SER A 253 42.82 -22.90 32.43
C SER A 253 41.38 -22.40 32.38
N ALA A 254 40.77 -22.18 33.55
CA ALA A 254 39.47 -21.53 33.60
C ALA A 254 39.58 -20.11 33.00
N GLY A 255 38.70 -19.79 32.05
CA GLY A 255 38.74 -18.54 31.27
C GLY A 255 39.39 -18.68 29.88
N ASP A 256 40.07 -19.80 29.57
CA ASP A 256 40.53 -20.06 28.21
C ASP A 256 39.32 -20.17 27.27
N THR A 257 39.41 -19.63 26.06
CA THR A 257 38.31 -19.54 25.10
C THR A 257 38.68 -20.13 23.75
N VAL A 258 37.66 -20.58 23.04
CA VAL A 258 37.72 -20.85 21.60
C VAL A 258 36.59 -20.08 20.93
N SER A 259 36.93 -19.30 19.91
CA SER A 259 35.97 -18.52 19.13
C SER A 259 36.09 -18.85 17.64
N PHE A 260 34.96 -18.95 16.95
CA PHE A 260 34.90 -19.15 15.51
C PHE A 260 33.65 -18.51 14.93
N ALA A 261 33.71 -18.12 13.66
CA ALA A 261 32.61 -17.46 12.97
C ALA A 261 31.95 -18.40 11.97
N LEU A 262 30.62 -18.42 12.01
CA LEU A 262 29.74 -19.11 11.09
C LEU A 262 29.16 -18.10 10.12
N LYS A 263 29.41 -18.30 8.83
CA LYS A 263 28.92 -17.45 7.75
C LYS A 263 27.63 -18.00 7.18
N MET A 264 26.67 -17.12 6.93
CA MET A 264 25.37 -17.43 6.32
C MET A 264 25.35 -17.06 4.83
N ALA A 265 24.35 -17.57 4.11
CA ALA A 265 24.20 -17.34 2.67
C ALA A 265 24.00 -15.85 2.31
N ASP A 266 23.46 -15.03 3.24
CA ASP A 266 23.32 -13.58 3.07
C ASP A 266 24.63 -12.81 3.22
N GLY A 267 25.75 -13.51 3.46
CA GLY A 267 27.08 -12.95 3.64
C GLY A 267 27.36 -12.47 5.07
N THR A 268 26.36 -12.42 5.95
CA THR A 268 26.55 -12.07 7.36
C THR A 268 27.16 -13.25 8.13
N SER A 269 27.70 -12.97 9.32
CA SER A 269 28.32 -13.99 10.16
C SER A 269 27.90 -13.86 11.61
N THR A 270 27.82 -14.99 12.30
CA THR A 270 27.61 -15.07 13.75
C THR A 270 28.83 -15.73 14.39
N THR A 271 29.29 -15.18 15.51
CA THR A 271 30.47 -15.68 16.23
C THR A 271 30.03 -16.50 17.43
N ILE A 272 30.54 -17.73 17.51
CA ILE A 272 30.40 -18.58 18.69
C ILE A 272 31.68 -18.46 19.50
N THR A 273 31.53 -18.28 20.81
CA THR A 273 32.63 -18.28 21.78
C THR A 273 32.31 -19.26 22.89
N LEU A 274 33.20 -20.23 23.10
CA LEU A 274 33.12 -21.21 24.17
C LEU A 274 34.24 -20.97 25.17
N THR A 275 33.92 -20.96 26.46
CA THR A 275 34.84 -20.65 27.56
C THR A 275 34.99 -21.85 28.49
N ALA A 276 36.22 -22.19 28.84
CA ALA A 276 36.54 -23.21 29.82
C ALA A 276 36.15 -22.70 31.22
N ALA A 277 35.37 -23.48 31.96
CA ALA A 277 34.94 -23.14 33.32
C ALA A 277 35.16 -24.33 34.26
N THR A 278 35.34 -24.05 35.55
CA THR A 278 35.47 -25.10 36.58
C THR A 278 34.21 -25.95 36.71
N SER A 279 33.05 -25.37 36.38
CA SER A 279 31.77 -26.05 36.25
C SER A 279 30.92 -25.32 35.21
N ALA A 280 30.08 -26.05 34.49
CA ALA A 280 29.15 -25.50 33.50
C ALA A 280 27.86 -26.34 33.48
N ASP A 281 26.73 -25.70 33.19
CA ASP A 281 25.48 -26.39 32.92
C ASP A 281 25.62 -27.29 31.67
N PRO A 282 25.16 -28.56 31.68
CA PRO A 282 25.21 -29.43 30.49
C PRO A 282 24.50 -28.88 29.24
N LYS A 283 23.53 -27.96 29.42
CA LYS A 283 22.81 -27.25 28.35
C LYS A 283 23.45 -25.92 27.98
N SER A 284 24.60 -25.58 28.56
CA SER A 284 25.30 -24.35 28.23
C SER A 284 25.65 -24.31 26.75
N ILE A 285 25.52 -23.11 26.17
CA ILE A 285 25.91 -22.77 24.80
C ILE A 285 27.21 -21.96 24.75
N THR A 286 27.79 -21.61 25.91
CA THR A 286 28.94 -20.70 26.03
C THR A 286 30.02 -21.20 26.97
N ASN A 287 29.71 -22.06 27.93
CA ASN A 287 30.68 -22.56 28.89
C ASN A 287 30.78 -24.08 28.82
N PHE A 288 32.00 -24.61 28.83
CA PHE A 288 32.25 -26.05 28.95
C PHE A 288 33.03 -26.34 30.23
N ALA A 289 32.66 -27.43 30.92
CA ALA A 289 33.28 -27.79 32.18
C ALA A 289 34.65 -28.45 31.97
N ILE A 290 35.64 -28.03 32.77
CA ILE A 290 36.95 -28.69 32.85
C ILE A 290 36.77 -29.99 33.63
N GLY A 291 36.97 -31.13 32.96
CA GLY A 291 36.85 -32.47 33.55
C GLY A 291 38.11 -32.89 34.32
N LEU A 292 38.12 -34.14 34.80
CA LEU A 292 39.30 -34.70 35.48
C LEU A 292 40.44 -35.04 34.52
N THR A 293 40.11 -35.32 33.25
CA THR A 293 41.08 -35.67 32.20
C THR A 293 40.86 -34.82 30.95
N PRO A 294 41.89 -34.62 30.09
CA PRO A 294 41.72 -33.94 28.81
C PRO A 294 40.62 -34.55 27.94
N ALA A 295 40.46 -35.88 27.98
CA ALA A 295 39.41 -36.56 27.24
C ALA A 295 38.00 -36.21 27.75
N GLN A 296 37.83 -36.10 29.07
CA GLN A 296 36.57 -35.68 29.66
C GLN A 296 36.27 -34.20 29.35
N THR A 297 37.29 -33.33 29.42
CA THR A 297 37.14 -31.91 29.04
C THR A 297 36.79 -31.76 27.56
N MET A 298 37.41 -32.52 26.66
CA MET A 298 37.08 -32.51 25.23
C MET A 298 35.66 -33.03 24.96
N ALA A 299 35.19 -34.04 25.69
CA ALA A 299 33.79 -34.47 25.61
C ALA A 299 32.81 -33.36 26.05
N ASN A 300 33.12 -32.65 27.14
CA ASN A 300 32.34 -31.50 27.58
C ASN A 300 32.36 -30.36 26.56
N LEU A 301 33.53 -30.03 26.00
CA LEU A 301 33.68 -29.04 24.93
C LEU A 301 32.85 -29.41 23.72
N SER A 302 32.91 -30.67 23.29
CA SER A 302 32.12 -31.21 22.18
C SER A 302 30.61 -31.09 22.44
N ALA A 303 30.14 -31.35 23.66
CA ALA A 303 28.74 -31.19 24.01
C ALA A 303 28.30 -29.71 23.97
N THR A 304 29.05 -28.80 24.59
CA THR A 304 28.78 -27.36 24.54
C THR A 304 28.85 -26.83 23.10
N LEU A 305 29.79 -27.30 22.29
CA LEU A 305 29.90 -26.97 20.87
C LEU A 305 28.63 -27.39 20.11
N SER A 306 28.15 -28.61 20.32
CA SER A 306 26.91 -29.10 19.70
C SER A 306 25.71 -28.24 20.11
N ASN A 307 25.61 -27.88 21.40
CA ASN A 307 24.57 -26.97 21.90
C ASN A 307 24.67 -25.59 21.25
N ALA A 308 25.88 -25.04 21.12
CA ALA A 308 26.12 -23.73 20.54
C ALA A 308 25.81 -23.69 19.04
N LEU A 309 26.20 -24.72 18.27
CA LEU A 309 25.87 -24.85 16.85
C LEU A 309 24.36 -24.95 16.64
N THR A 310 23.68 -25.81 17.41
CA THR A 310 22.22 -25.95 17.39
C THR A 310 21.53 -24.66 17.81
N GLY A 311 22.06 -24.00 18.84
CA GLY A 311 21.58 -22.72 19.34
C GLY A 311 21.66 -21.61 18.30
N ALA A 312 22.82 -21.43 17.67
CA ALA A 312 23.02 -20.46 16.59
C ALA A 312 22.14 -20.75 15.37
N ALA A 313 21.93 -22.03 15.04
CA ALA A 313 21.05 -22.45 13.94
C ALA A 313 19.58 -22.08 14.22
N ASN A 314 19.06 -22.42 15.40
CA ASN A 314 17.66 -22.19 15.76
C ASN A 314 17.35 -20.74 16.19
N SER A 315 18.38 -19.95 16.52
CA SER A 315 18.23 -18.52 16.83
C SER A 315 18.55 -17.65 15.62
N THR A 316 19.83 -17.46 15.31
CA THR A 316 20.26 -16.52 14.28
C THR A 316 19.85 -16.95 12.87
N LEU A 317 20.18 -18.19 12.49
CA LEU A 317 19.92 -18.67 11.12
C LEU A 317 18.43 -18.82 10.83
N ALA A 318 17.67 -19.46 11.73
CA ALA A 318 16.23 -19.63 11.57
C ALA A 318 15.47 -18.28 11.54
N VAL A 319 15.84 -17.30 12.37
CA VAL A 319 15.20 -15.97 12.33
C VAL A 319 15.55 -15.22 11.04
N ASN A 320 16.80 -15.30 10.56
CA ASN A 320 17.18 -14.73 9.27
C ASN A 320 16.40 -15.35 8.11
N ALA A 321 16.24 -16.67 8.13
CA ALA A 321 15.45 -17.42 7.17
C ALA A 321 13.97 -17.00 7.18
N THR A 322 13.39 -16.84 8.36
CA THR A 322 12.02 -16.34 8.56
C THR A 322 11.86 -14.93 7.99
N ALA A 323 12.77 -14.01 8.31
CA ALA A 323 12.72 -12.64 7.83
C ALA A 323 12.84 -12.56 6.30
N ALA A 324 13.80 -13.27 5.72
CA ALA A 324 13.99 -13.33 4.27
C ALA A 324 12.75 -13.90 3.56
N THR A 325 12.15 -14.95 4.13
CA THR A 325 10.94 -15.56 3.56
C THR A 325 9.75 -14.62 3.66
N ALA A 326 9.56 -13.93 4.80
CA ALA A 326 8.47 -12.98 4.97
C ALA A 326 8.59 -11.80 3.99
N SER A 327 9.78 -11.19 3.87
CA SER A 327 10.03 -10.12 2.89
C SER A 327 9.79 -10.58 1.46
N ASN A 328 10.26 -11.77 1.10
CA ASN A 328 10.07 -12.31 -0.22
C ASN A 328 8.59 -12.66 -0.50
N PHE A 329 7.87 -13.22 0.46
CA PHE A 329 6.43 -13.52 0.34
C PHE A 329 5.61 -12.24 0.09
N PHE A 330 5.83 -11.18 0.88
CA PHE A 330 5.11 -9.91 0.71
C PHE A 330 5.57 -9.10 -0.50
N SER A 331 6.66 -9.47 -1.16
CA SER A 331 6.99 -8.93 -2.49
C SER A 331 6.09 -9.46 -3.62
N GLY A 332 5.34 -10.54 -3.36
CA GLY A 332 4.50 -11.19 -4.35
C GLY A 332 3.26 -10.39 -4.75
N ALA A 333 2.85 -10.52 -6.00
CA ALA A 333 1.64 -9.90 -6.55
C ALA A 333 1.04 -10.79 -7.65
N ALA A 334 -0.28 -10.93 -7.69
CA ALA A 334 -0.98 -11.72 -8.71
C ALA A 334 -0.90 -11.07 -10.09
N GLU A 335 -1.05 -9.75 -10.14
CA GLU A 335 -1.10 -8.98 -11.37
C GLU A 335 0.18 -8.17 -11.60
N GLY A 336 0.43 -7.76 -12.85
CA GLY A 336 1.50 -6.83 -13.20
C GLY A 336 2.91 -7.43 -13.12
N GLY A 337 3.85 -6.74 -12.47
CA GLY A 337 5.26 -7.16 -12.42
C GLY A 337 6.06 -6.75 -13.67
N PRO A 338 7.40 -6.94 -13.66
CA PRO A 338 8.27 -6.61 -14.80
C PRO A 338 7.92 -7.35 -16.10
N SER A 339 7.30 -8.53 -16.02
CA SER A 339 6.85 -9.34 -17.16
C SER A 339 5.36 -9.23 -17.46
N GLY A 340 4.58 -8.54 -16.63
CA GLY A 340 3.12 -8.47 -16.75
C GLY A 340 2.37 -9.74 -16.31
N SER A 341 3.04 -10.72 -15.69
CA SER A 341 2.44 -11.99 -15.22
C SER A 341 2.47 -12.16 -13.69
N GLY A 342 2.47 -11.04 -12.97
CA GLY A 342 2.64 -11.00 -11.52
C GLY A 342 4.11 -10.99 -11.07
N VAL A 343 4.29 -10.90 -9.76
CA VAL A 343 5.58 -11.06 -9.09
C VAL A 343 5.49 -12.32 -8.23
N MET A 344 6.26 -13.34 -8.60
CA MET A 344 6.22 -14.63 -7.89
C MET A 344 7.25 -14.64 -6.76
N PRO A 345 6.85 -14.96 -5.52
CA PRO A 345 7.81 -15.17 -4.44
C PRO A 345 8.69 -16.38 -4.74
N GLN A 346 9.84 -16.44 -4.09
CA GLN A 346 10.78 -17.54 -4.11
C GLN A 346 10.36 -18.64 -3.13
N ARG A 347 10.55 -19.90 -3.55
CA ARG A 347 10.34 -21.09 -2.73
C ARG A 347 11.59 -21.97 -2.71
N ILE A 348 11.61 -22.88 -1.75
CA ILE A 348 12.57 -23.99 -1.77
C ILE A 348 12.21 -24.94 -2.92
N LEU A 349 13.21 -25.25 -3.74
CA LEU A 349 13.17 -26.35 -4.70
C LEU A 349 13.56 -27.64 -3.98
N TYR A 350 12.73 -28.67 -4.12
CA TYR A 350 12.95 -29.99 -3.55
C TYR A 350 13.16 -31.03 -4.64
N ASP A 351 14.07 -31.96 -4.40
CA ASP A 351 14.12 -33.26 -5.08
C ASP A 351 13.66 -34.33 -4.06
N GLY A 352 12.44 -34.84 -4.27
CA GLY A 352 11.72 -35.58 -3.24
C GLY A 352 11.50 -34.72 -1.98
N THR A 353 12.11 -35.12 -0.86
CA THR A 353 12.08 -34.37 0.41
C THR A 353 13.35 -33.56 0.67
N THR A 354 14.33 -33.62 -0.25
CA THR A 354 15.63 -32.97 -0.05
C THR A 354 15.64 -31.58 -0.68
N PRO A 355 15.92 -30.50 0.08
CA PRO A 355 16.14 -29.17 -0.50
C PRO A 355 17.35 -29.18 -1.43
N VAL A 356 17.20 -28.67 -2.65
CA VAL A 356 18.28 -28.61 -3.66
C VAL A 356 18.56 -27.20 -4.18
N GLY A 357 17.75 -26.22 -3.78
CA GLY A 357 17.98 -24.82 -4.13
C GLY A 357 16.70 -23.99 -4.03
N TYR A 358 16.60 -22.97 -4.88
CA TYR A 358 15.45 -22.08 -4.95
C TYR A 358 14.77 -22.15 -6.30
N ARG A 359 13.46 -21.92 -6.32
CA ARG A 359 12.66 -21.72 -7.53
C ARG A 359 11.67 -20.58 -7.33
N ALA A 360 11.13 -20.04 -8.42
CA ALA A 360 9.94 -19.21 -8.33
C ALA A 360 8.73 -20.06 -7.92
N ALA A 361 7.85 -19.46 -7.12
CA ALA A 361 6.49 -19.92 -6.88
C ALA A 361 5.69 -19.90 -8.19
N THR A 362 4.53 -20.55 -8.16
CA THR A 362 3.50 -20.46 -9.19
C THR A 362 2.18 -20.02 -8.56
N PRO A 363 1.27 -19.40 -9.32
CA PRO A 363 -0.08 -19.09 -8.83
C PRO A 363 -0.88 -20.33 -8.38
N GLN A 364 -0.46 -21.54 -8.78
CA GLN A 364 -1.13 -22.81 -8.47
C GLN A 364 -0.57 -23.51 -7.22
N ASP A 365 0.53 -23.02 -6.63
CA ASP A 365 1.13 -23.65 -5.45
C ASP A 365 1.31 -22.70 -4.26
N THR A 366 1.12 -21.39 -4.45
CA THR A 366 1.42 -20.37 -3.44
C THR A 366 0.37 -19.29 -3.42
N VAL A 367 -0.04 -18.87 -2.22
CA VAL A 367 -0.91 -17.71 -2.07
C VAL A 367 -0.15 -16.45 -2.45
N LEU A 368 -0.64 -15.75 -3.48
CA LEU A 368 -0.21 -14.39 -3.81
C LEU A 368 -1.06 -13.43 -2.98
N TRP A 369 -0.42 -12.75 -2.02
CA TRP A 369 -1.17 -11.97 -1.01
C TRP A 369 -1.85 -10.74 -1.62
N TYR A 370 -1.22 -10.10 -2.60
CA TYR A 370 -1.71 -8.90 -3.27
C TYR A 370 -2.36 -9.24 -4.63
N GLN A 371 -3.60 -8.78 -4.81
CA GLN A 371 -4.45 -9.01 -5.99
C GLN A 371 -4.68 -7.73 -6.80
N GLY A 372 -4.24 -6.57 -6.29
CA GLY A 372 -4.38 -5.30 -6.99
C GLY A 372 -3.37 -5.11 -8.12
N GLU A 373 -3.49 -3.95 -8.79
CA GLU A 373 -2.61 -3.58 -9.90
C GLU A 373 -1.16 -3.39 -9.45
N ASN A 374 -0.19 -3.86 -10.25
CA ASN A 374 1.24 -3.71 -9.98
C ASN A 374 2.03 -3.39 -11.25
N THR A 375 1.79 -2.22 -11.85
CA THR A 375 2.42 -1.78 -13.09
C THR A 375 3.84 -1.30 -12.86
N TYR A 376 4.67 -1.51 -13.89
CA TYR A 376 6.06 -1.09 -13.93
C TYR A 376 6.27 -0.16 -15.10
N THR A 377 7.11 0.84 -14.91
CA THR A 377 7.74 1.57 -16.00
C THR A 377 8.63 0.59 -16.77
N GLN A 378 8.53 0.60 -18.11
CA GLN A 378 9.31 -0.26 -19.00
C GLN A 378 10.31 0.59 -19.79
N PRO A 379 11.44 0.99 -19.18
CA PRO A 379 12.45 1.76 -19.88
C PRO A 379 13.27 0.85 -20.82
N ALA A 380 13.92 1.45 -21.83
CA ALA A 380 14.85 0.72 -22.68
C ALA A 380 16.09 0.25 -21.86
N PRO A 381 16.63 -0.95 -22.10
CA PRO A 381 17.88 -1.40 -21.48
C PRO A 381 19.00 -0.37 -21.67
N PRO A 382 19.83 -0.09 -20.65
CA PRO A 382 20.08 -0.90 -19.45
C PRO A 382 19.22 -0.54 -18.22
N ALA A 383 18.24 0.36 -18.33
CA ALA A 383 17.42 0.74 -17.19
C ALA A 383 16.53 -0.42 -16.72
N VAL A 384 16.46 -0.63 -15.41
CA VAL A 384 15.68 -1.71 -14.80
C VAL A 384 14.23 -1.23 -14.61
N PRO A 385 13.21 -2.03 -14.98
CA PRO A 385 11.81 -1.69 -14.71
C PRO A 385 11.59 -1.31 -13.24
N GLN A 386 10.94 -0.17 -13.02
CA GLN A 386 10.60 0.32 -11.67
C GLN A 386 9.08 0.31 -11.47
N PRO A 387 8.57 -0.03 -10.28
CA PRO A 387 7.15 0.15 -9.98
C PRO A 387 6.70 1.57 -10.28
N THR A 388 5.55 1.74 -10.92
CA THR A 388 4.93 3.07 -11.09
C THR A 388 4.63 3.66 -9.71
N SER A 389 4.55 4.99 -9.58
CA SER A 389 4.19 5.59 -8.29
C SER A 389 2.75 5.24 -7.93
N ALA A 390 2.50 4.82 -6.69
CA ALA A 390 1.15 4.46 -6.24
C ALA A 390 0.17 5.64 -6.36
N ILE A 391 0.63 6.88 -6.12
CA ILE A 391 -0.20 8.09 -6.21
C ILE A 391 -0.74 8.36 -7.61
N ASP A 392 -0.03 7.87 -8.64
CA ASP A 392 -0.36 8.08 -10.05
C ASP A 392 -1.33 7.02 -10.59
N THR A 393 -1.64 5.98 -9.82
CA THR A 393 -2.56 4.90 -10.22
C THR A 393 -4.01 5.36 -10.33
N GLN A 394 -4.37 6.45 -9.67
CA GLN A 394 -5.68 7.09 -9.80
C GLN A 394 -5.54 8.60 -9.81
N SER A 395 -6.39 9.28 -10.59
CA SER A 395 -6.44 10.73 -10.61
C SER A 395 -7.86 11.24 -10.73
N VAL A 396 -8.10 12.42 -10.17
CA VAL A 396 -9.39 13.12 -10.23
C VAL A 396 -9.22 14.43 -10.97
N GLN A 397 -10.06 14.67 -11.97
CA GLN A 397 -10.12 15.94 -12.68
C GLN A 397 -10.72 17.01 -11.76
N VAL A 398 -9.97 18.08 -11.54
CA VAL A 398 -10.36 19.17 -10.65
C VAL A 398 -10.69 20.46 -11.42
N SER A 399 -10.31 20.54 -12.70
CA SER A 399 -10.67 21.60 -13.62
C SER A 399 -10.58 21.10 -15.06
N ALA A 400 -10.84 21.96 -16.05
CA ALA A 400 -10.74 21.60 -17.46
C ALA A 400 -9.34 21.15 -17.91
N THR A 401 -8.29 21.54 -17.18
CA THR A 401 -6.89 21.23 -17.52
C THR A 401 -6.10 20.63 -16.37
N GLY A 402 -6.71 20.51 -15.19
CA GLY A 402 -6.03 20.13 -13.95
C GLY A 402 -6.56 18.83 -13.37
N SER A 403 -5.64 18.00 -12.90
CA SER A 403 -5.94 16.77 -12.16
C SER A 403 -5.04 16.62 -10.93
N VAL A 404 -5.50 15.81 -9.98
CA VAL A 404 -4.76 15.47 -8.77
C VAL A 404 -4.70 13.95 -8.66
N GLY A 405 -3.49 13.40 -8.48
CA GLY A 405 -3.27 11.99 -8.20
C GLY A 405 -3.69 11.64 -6.78
N THR A 406 -4.44 10.56 -6.62
CA THR A 406 -5.04 10.10 -5.35
C THR A 406 -4.95 8.58 -5.19
N GLY A 407 -4.09 7.93 -5.98
CA GLY A 407 -3.93 6.48 -5.95
C GLY A 407 -3.20 5.97 -4.71
N ALA A 408 -3.42 4.71 -4.36
CA ALA A 408 -2.72 4.02 -3.31
C ALA A 408 -2.66 2.51 -3.62
N ARG A 409 -1.59 1.85 -3.17
CA ARG A 409 -1.43 0.40 -3.31
C ARG A 409 -0.96 -0.24 -2.01
N ALA A 410 -1.45 -1.44 -1.73
CA ALA A 410 -1.00 -2.21 -0.56
C ALA A 410 0.42 -2.74 -0.75
N ASN A 411 0.82 -3.04 -1.98
CA ASN A 411 2.15 -3.57 -2.31
C ASN A 411 3.26 -2.50 -2.37
N ASP A 412 3.05 -1.33 -1.77
CA ASP A 412 4.12 -0.35 -1.60
C ASP A 412 5.27 -0.99 -0.78
N PRO A 413 6.55 -0.84 -1.18
CA PRO A 413 7.68 -1.45 -0.48
C PRO A 413 7.73 -1.16 1.02
N ALA A 414 7.31 0.04 1.45
CA ALA A 414 7.30 0.38 2.87
C ALA A 414 6.22 -0.40 3.64
N VAL A 415 5.05 -0.61 3.02
CA VAL A 415 3.97 -1.44 3.59
C VAL A 415 4.39 -2.90 3.62
N GLN A 416 5.00 -3.41 2.54
CA GLN A 416 5.55 -4.77 2.47
C GLN A 416 6.57 -5.03 3.59
N ASN A 417 7.46 -4.08 3.86
CA ASN A 417 8.43 -4.17 4.95
C ASN A 417 7.75 -4.21 6.32
N VAL A 418 6.73 -3.38 6.56
CA VAL A 418 5.98 -3.44 7.83
C VAL A 418 5.32 -4.80 8.01
N LEU A 419 4.64 -5.33 6.98
CA LEU A 419 4.03 -6.67 7.03
C LEU A 419 5.08 -7.77 7.27
N ALA A 420 6.22 -7.70 6.57
CA ALA A 420 7.32 -8.65 6.74
C ALA A 420 7.95 -8.56 8.14
N GLY A 421 8.06 -7.36 8.72
CA GLY A 421 8.56 -7.16 10.08
C GLY A 421 7.62 -7.74 11.14
N LEU A 422 6.31 -7.51 11.00
CA LEU A 422 5.29 -8.11 11.87
C LEU A 422 5.31 -9.65 11.77
N ALA A 423 5.40 -10.20 10.56
CA ALA A 423 5.54 -11.63 10.34
C ALA A 423 6.85 -12.19 10.94
N THR A 424 7.97 -11.50 10.77
CA THR A 424 9.27 -11.90 11.32
C THR A 424 9.20 -12.03 12.84
N MET A 425 8.50 -11.12 13.52
CA MET A 425 8.27 -11.22 14.96
C MET A 425 7.30 -12.35 15.31
N ALA A 426 6.19 -12.49 14.57
CA ALA A 426 5.16 -13.50 14.81
C ALA A 426 5.63 -14.96 14.62
N PHE A 427 6.60 -15.18 13.74
CA PHE A 427 7.13 -16.52 13.43
C PHE A 427 8.58 -16.74 13.92
N GLY A 428 9.31 -15.68 14.24
CA GLY A 428 10.70 -15.76 14.70
C GLY A 428 10.86 -15.77 16.22
N LEU A 429 9.91 -15.22 17.00
CA LEU A 429 9.98 -15.27 18.46
C LEU A 429 9.79 -16.70 18.99
N PRO A 430 10.55 -17.12 20.02
CA PRO A 430 10.49 -18.47 20.51
C PRO A 430 9.17 -18.75 21.24
N THR A 431 8.67 -19.99 21.11
CA THR A 431 7.45 -20.46 21.77
C THR A 431 7.69 -20.95 23.20
N THR A 432 8.95 -21.21 23.56
CA THR A 432 9.39 -21.71 24.86
C THR A 432 10.71 -21.06 25.24
N ASN A 433 10.96 -20.93 26.54
CA ASN A 433 12.21 -20.36 27.04
C ASN A 433 13.26 -21.45 27.26
N ASP A 434 14.43 -21.26 26.65
CA ASP A 434 15.65 -22.06 26.81
C ASP A 434 16.92 -21.19 26.87
N ALA A 435 18.09 -21.81 26.81
CA ALA A 435 19.39 -21.12 26.82
C ALA A 435 19.61 -20.16 25.62
N ASN A 436 18.85 -20.30 24.53
CA ASN A 436 18.95 -19.48 23.32
C ASN A 436 17.93 -18.34 23.25
N THR A 437 16.91 -18.33 24.12
CA THR A 437 15.82 -17.32 24.15
C THR A 437 16.32 -15.89 23.93
N TYR A 438 17.38 -15.49 24.64
CA TYR A 438 17.95 -14.16 24.52
C TYR A 438 18.52 -13.88 23.13
N ASN A 439 19.31 -14.80 22.58
CA ASN A 439 19.92 -14.67 21.25
C ASN A 439 18.85 -14.67 20.15
N THR A 440 17.83 -15.52 20.27
CA THR A 440 16.69 -15.54 19.35
C THR A 440 15.95 -14.21 19.40
N TYR A 441 15.60 -13.74 20.60
CA TYR A 441 14.89 -12.47 20.77
C TYR A 441 15.71 -11.29 20.22
N GLN A 442 17.02 -11.23 20.49
CA GLN A 442 17.90 -10.18 19.97
C GLN A 442 17.98 -10.21 18.44
N THR A 443 18.05 -11.40 17.84
CA THR A 443 18.03 -11.54 16.37
C THR A 443 16.70 -11.06 15.80
N VAL A 444 15.57 -11.42 16.42
CA VAL A 444 14.24 -10.93 16.00
C VAL A 444 14.15 -9.43 16.13
N ALA A 445 14.53 -8.86 17.28
CA ALA A 445 14.51 -7.41 17.49
C ALA A 445 15.31 -6.67 16.42
N THR A 446 16.47 -7.21 16.03
CA THR A 446 17.30 -6.65 14.95
C THR A 446 16.62 -6.76 13.58
N LYS A 447 16.20 -7.97 13.19
CA LYS A 447 15.69 -8.23 11.83
C LYS A 447 14.28 -7.69 11.61
N ALA A 448 13.36 -7.95 12.55
CA ALA A 448 12.02 -7.37 12.51
C ALA A 448 12.10 -5.85 12.72
N GLY A 449 12.91 -5.34 13.64
CA GLY A 449 13.07 -3.90 13.86
C GLY A 449 13.54 -3.14 12.63
N SER A 450 14.50 -3.70 11.87
CA SER A 450 14.96 -3.11 10.61
C SER A 450 13.91 -3.12 9.49
N LEU A 451 12.93 -4.02 9.52
CA LEU A 451 11.82 -4.02 8.57
C LEU A 451 10.70 -3.06 9.02
N LEU A 452 10.38 -3.08 10.31
CA LEU A 452 9.38 -2.22 10.94
C LEU A 452 9.77 -0.74 10.91
N SER A 453 11.05 -0.41 10.76
CA SER A 453 11.49 0.99 10.58
C SER A 453 10.88 1.64 9.34
N SER A 454 10.49 0.88 8.31
CA SER A 454 9.73 1.42 7.17
C SER A 454 8.33 1.92 7.55
N ALA A 455 7.88 1.78 8.79
CA ALA A 455 6.70 2.49 9.26
C ALA A 455 6.91 4.02 9.31
N ASN A 456 8.12 4.50 9.65
CA ASN A 456 8.39 5.91 9.91
C ASN A 456 9.79 6.43 9.50
N GLN A 457 10.68 5.57 8.99
CA GLN A 457 12.01 5.94 8.50
C GLN A 457 12.09 5.72 6.98
N THR A 458 12.46 6.78 6.26
CA THR A 458 12.40 6.83 4.80
C THR A 458 13.26 5.75 4.12
N PRO A 459 12.74 5.06 3.08
CA PRO A 459 11.37 5.14 2.56
C PRO A 459 10.36 4.49 3.52
N SER A 460 9.27 5.22 3.81
CA SER A 460 8.30 4.84 4.85
C SER A 460 6.84 4.94 4.43
N VAL A 461 5.98 4.23 5.17
CA VAL A 461 4.52 4.36 5.06
C VAL A 461 4.08 5.79 5.36
N GLN A 462 4.77 6.48 6.28
CA GLN A 462 4.51 7.88 6.59
C GLN A 462 4.80 8.82 5.41
N ASP A 463 5.76 8.50 4.54
CA ASP A 463 6.02 9.27 3.32
C ASP A 463 4.82 9.21 2.37
N THR A 464 4.21 8.02 2.21
CA THR A 464 2.99 7.83 1.41
C THR A 464 1.80 8.56 2.04
N VAL A 465 1.66 8.51 3.36
CA VAL A 465 0.64 9.30 4.10
C VAL A 465 0.82 10.80 3.85
N THR A 466 2.05 11.30 3.87
CA THR A 466 2.34 12.71 3.59
C THR A 466 1.99 13.07 2.15
N GLN A 467 2.31 12.23 1.17
CA GLN A 467 1.94 12.45 -0.23
C GLN A 467 0.42 12.53 -0.43
N LEU A 468 -0.33 11.61 0.18
CA LEU A 468 -1.80 11.62 0.12
C LEU A 468 -2.39 12.84 0.86
N THR A 469 -1.79 13.27 1.97
CA THR A 469 -2.21 14.48 2.69
C THR A 469 -2.03 15.74 1.83
N VAL A 470 -0.92 15.83 1.08
CA VAL A 470 -0.70 16.90 0.10
C VAL A 470 -1.75 16.82 -1.03
N ALA A 471 -2.08 15.63 -1.51
CA ALA A 471 -3.16 15.45 -2.48
C ALA A 471 -4.52 15.93 -1.94
N SER A 472 -4.89 15.56 -0.70
CA SER A 472 -6.12 16.02 -0.03
C SER A 472 -6.15 17.56 0.09
N THR A 473 -5.01 18.18 0.40
CA THR A 473 -4.88 19.66 0.42
C THR A 473 -5.10 20.28 -0.96
N ARG A 474 -4.51 19.69 -2.01
CA ARG A 474 -4.71 20.16 -3.40
C ARG A 474 -6.17 20.05 -3.84
N LEU A 475 -6.84 18.95 -3.48
CA LEU A 475 -8.28 18.75 -3.72
C LEU A 475 -9.12 19.82 -3.01
N SER A 476 -8.82 20.10 -1.73
CA SER A 476 -9.52 21.13 -0.94
C SER A 476 -9.38 22.53 -1.54
N ASN A 477 -8.16 22.90 -1.96
CA ASN A 477 -7.89 24.16 -2.62
C ASN A 477 -8.66 24.25 -3.95
N ALA A 478 -8.64 23.20 -4.77
CA ALA A 478 -9.37 23.17 -6.03
C ALA A 478 -10.89 23.24 -5.82
N GLY A 479 -11.42 22.59 -4.78
CA GLY A 479 -12.83 22.68 -4.39
C GLY A 479 -13.23 24.12 -4.03
N THR A 480 -12.38 24.82 -3.28
CA THR A 480 -12.57 26.23 -2.93
C THR A 480 -12.57 27.12 -4.18
N THR A 481 -11.61 26.92 -5.10
CA THR A 481 -11.55 27.65 -6.37
C THR A 481 -12.78 27.39 -7.24
N ASN A 482 -13.20 26.12 -7.37
CA ASN A 482 -14.37 25.76 -8.16
C ASN A 482 -15.65 26.38 -7.59
N LYS A 483 -15.80 26.40 -6.26
CA LYS A 483 -16.94 27.04 -5.60
C LYS A 483 -16.96 28.56 -5.83
N ALA A 484 -15.81 29.22 -5.76
CA ALA A 484 -15.70 30.64 -6.09
C ALA A 484 -16.10 30.91 -7.54
N LEU A 485 -15.61 30.10 -8.48
CA LEU A 485 -15.94 30.23 -9.89
C LEU A 485 -17.41 29.93 -10.18
N GLN A 486 -17.99 28.91 -9.53
CA GLN A 486 -19.43 28.63 -9.61
C GLN A 486 -20.24 29.87 -9.19
N ASN A 487 -19.90 30.50 -8.06
CA ASN A 487 -20.59 31.72 -7.61
C ASN A 487 -20.45 32.86 -8.63
N THR A 488 -19.27 33.06 -9.22
CA THR A 488 -19.06 34.10 -10.25
C THR A 488 -19.88 33.84 -11.51
N VAL A 489 -19.89 32.59 -11.99
CA VAL A 489 -20.66 32.20 -13.19
C VAL A 489 -22.16 32.26 -12.90
N GLN A 490 -22.60 31.86 -11.71
CA GLN A 490 -23.99 31.98 -11.29
C GLN A 490 -24.44 33.44 -11.22
N ASN A 491 -23.64 34.33 -10.63
CA ASN A 491 -23.95 35.77 -10.61
C ASN A 491 -24.03 36.36 -12.03
N THR A 492 -23.18 35.89 -12.95
CA THR A 492 -23.22 36.31 -14.36
C THR A 492 -24.50 35.80 -15.03
N LEU A 493 -24.89 34.56 -14.76
CA LEU A 493 -26.14 33.98 -15.26
C LEU A 493 -27.36 34.72 -14.71
N ASP A 494 -27.39 34.95 -13.40
CA ASP A 494 -28.45 35.71 -12.72
C ASP A 494 -28.55 37.13 -13.30
N GLY A 495 -27.44 37.80 -13.58
CA GLY A 495 -27.44 39.13 -14.21
C GLY A 495 -27.96 39.15 -15.66
N ILE A 496 -28.00 38.00 -16.34
CA ILE A 496 -28.56 37.85 -17.70
C ILE A 496 -30.01 37.40 -17.64
N GLU A 497 -30.34 36.50 -16.71
CA GLU A 497 -31.64 35.84 -16.63
C GLU A 497 -32.62 36.59 -15.74
N GLN A 498 -32.18 37.33 -14.72
CA GLN A 498 -33.05 38.12 -13.85
C GLN A 498 -33.34 39.49 -14.44
N ILE A 499 -34.58 39.94 -14.30
CA ILE A 499 -35.03 41.24 -14.79
C ILE A 499 -35.17 42.25 -13.64
N SER A 500 -34.81 43.52 -13.87
CA SER A 500 -35.04 44.59 -12.90
C SER A 500 -36.53 44.93 -12.80
N PRO A 501 -37.16 44.81 -11.61
CA PRO A 501 -38.55 45.20 -11.41
C PRO A 501 -38.81 46.66 -11.78
N GLU A 502 -37.88 47.56 -11.50
CA GLU A 502 -37.97 48.99 -11.80
C GLU A 502 -38.01 49.24 -13.32
N GLU A 503 -37.18 48.54 -14.08
CA GLU A 503 -37.18 48.60 -15.54
C GLU A 503 -38.49 48.04 -16.13
N VAL A 504 -38.98 46.91 -15.59
CA VAL A 504 -40.24 46.30 -16.03
C VAL A 504 -41.43 47.19 -15.71
N ILE A 505 -41.51 47.76 -14.52
CA ILE A 505 -42.58 48.67 -14.10
C ILE A 505 -42.59 49.90 -15.00
N THR A 506 -41.41 50.47 -15.32
CA THR A 506 -41.29 51.62 -16.22
C THR A 506 -41.80 51.30 -17.62
N LYS A 507 -41.40 50.14 -18.17
CA LYS A 507 -41.89 49.67 -19.49
C LYS A 507 -43.39 49.34 -19.47
N LEU A 508 -43.89 48.78 -18.38
CA LEU A 508 -45.30 48.44 -18.20
C LEU A 508 -46.15 49.70 -18.18
N LEU A 509 -45.71 50.76 -17.49
CA LEU A 509 -46.34 52.08 -17.48
C LEU A 509 -46.37 52.71 -18.88
N ASP A 510 -45.26 52.65 -19.64
CA ASP A 510 -45.24 53.13 -21.03
C ASP A 510 -46.26 52.37 -21.91
N VAL A 511 -46.29 51.04 -21.84
CA VAL A 511 -47.22 50.21 -22.60
C VAL A 511 -48.67 50.48 -22.20
N GLN A 512 -48.96 50.67 -20.91
CA GLN A 512 -50.29 51.04 -20.42
C GLN A 512 -50.72 52.42 -20.95
N ASN A 513 -49.84 53.42 -20.89
CA ASN A 513 -50.11 54.76 -21.41
C ASN A 513 -50.38 54.72 -22.92
N ARG A 514 -49.60 53.95 -23.68
CA ARG A 514 -49.77 53.77 -25.13
C ARG A 514 -51.05 53.00 -25.48
N LEU A 515 -51.44 52.00 -24.69
CA LEU A 515 -52.72 51.30 -24.82
C LEU A 515 -53.90 52.26 -24.59
N GLN A 516 -53.85 53.04 -23.51
CA GLN A 516 -54.89 54.04 -23.21
C GLN A 516 -55.02 55.08 -24.34
N ALA A 517 -53.90 55.60 -24.84
CA ALA A 517 -53.89 56.52 -25.97
C ALA A 517 -54.47 55.86 -27.25
N SER A 518 -54.10 54.61 -27.55
CA SER A 518 -54.63 53.87 -28.71
C SER A 518 -56.13 53.60 -28.60
N TYR A 519 -56.64 53.32 -27.40
CA TYR A 519 -58.09 53.17 -27.16
C TYR A 519 -58.82 54.51 -27.32
N GLN A 520 -58.25 55.62 -26.84
CA GLN A 520 -58.82 56.95 -27.05
C GLN A 520 -58.88 57.33 -28.54
N VAL A 521 -57.82 57.06 -29.29
CA VAL A 521 -57.76 57.29 -30.75
C VAL A 521 -58.74 56.39 -31.51
N THR A 522 -58.86 55.13 -31.12
CA THR A 522 -59.83 54.20 -31.72
C THR A 522 -61.26 54.64 -31.40
N ALA A 523 -61.52 55.13 -30.19
CA ALA A 523 -62.82 55.68 -29.79
C ALA A 523 -63.18 56.95 -30.57
N THR A 524 -62.24 57.87 -30.80
CA THR A 524 -62.46 59.07 -31.63
C THR A 524 -62.63 58.73 -33.12
N LEU A 525 -61.89 57.75 -33.65
CA LEU A 525 -62.09 57.22 -35.00
C LEU A 525 -63.43 56.50 -35.16
N SER A 526 -63.89 55.72 -34.17
CA SER A 526 -65.21 55.08 -34.22
C SER A 526 -66.36 56.09 -34.14
N LYS A 527 -66.16 57.23 -33.45
CA LYS A 527 -67.09 58.35 -33.44
C LYS A 527 -67.11 59.12 -34.78
N LEU A 528 -66.02 59.06 -35.57
CA LEU A 528 -65.95 59.63 -36.92
C LEU A 528 -66.44 58.65 -38.01
N SER A 529 -66.34 57.33 -37.79
CA SER A 529 -66.79 56.34 -38.76
C SER A 529 -68.27 56.00 -38.55
N LEU A 530 -69.06 56.36 -39.56
CA LEU A 530 -70.45 55.99 -39.80
C LEU A 530 -71.52 56.77 -39.04
N VAL A 531 -71.49 57.00 -37.72
CA VAL A 531 -72.63 57.70 -37.06
C VAL A 531 -72.67 59.21 -37.36
N ASN A 532 -71.52 59.88 -37.44
CA ASN A 532 -71.45 61.29 -37.88
C ASN A 532 -71.43 61.48 -39.41
N TYR A 533 -71.56 60.41 -40.19
CA TYR A 533 -71.78 60.51 -41.64
C TYR A 533 -73.27 60.38 -42.02
N ILE A 534 -74.12 59.96 -41.08
CA ILE A 534 -75.59 59.89 -41.25
C ILE A 534 -76.35 60.78 -40.26
N SER A 535 -75.65 61.70 -39.60
CA SER A 535 -76.23 62.94 -39.04
C SER A 535 -75.70 64.10 -39.88
#